data_AF-A0A9P7K7E2-F1
#
_entry.id   AF-A0A9P7K7E2-F1
#
_cell.length_a   1.000
_cell.length_b   1.000
_cell.length_c   1.000
_cell.angle_alpha   90.00
_cell.angle_beta   90.00
_cell.angle_gamma   90.00
#
_symmetry.space_group_name_H-M   'P 1'
#
loop_
_entity.id
_entity.type
_entity.pdbx_description
1 polymer ?
#
loop_
_entity_poly.entity_id
_entity_poly.type
_entity_poly.pdbx_seq_one_letter_code
_entity_poly.pdbx_strand_id
1 'polypeptide(L)'
;MVCPLSFDCVVPLFTSFNLIVIIDALIRGFLEGQDILTLSLGASRGWSESTSAVVASRIAALGTVVTIAAGNDGTSGSWYTSSPGNGIDVISVASIDNIVIPLQNAIVGGVRHAPITYFQTLPLNVTKTLPIYALSKNVSIPDDACNPLPPNTPDLSPYVVLIRRGTCTFVTKLANIAAKGARVSLIYDNGNGFAGIASGNYTTALIQAADGEFLVSQFFAGAKVTITFPQTGASTQFPNPDGGLVSSFT
;
A
#
# COMPACT_ATOMS: atom_id res chain seq x y z
N MET A 1 38.57 0.90 21.56
CA MET A 1 38.71 1.88 20.47
C MET A 1 37.43 2.71 20.49
N VAL A 2 37.55 3.97 20.89
CA VAL A 2 36.40 4.86 21.16
C VAL A 2 35.88 5.36 19.82
N CYS A 3 34.59 5.19 19.55
CA CYS A 3 33.93 5.76 18.36
C CYS A 3 32.83 6.71 18.85
N PRO A 4 32.98 8.04 18.69
CA PRO A 4 32.01 9.01 19.14
C PRO A 4 30.84 9.14 18.14
N LEU A 5 29.76 9.71 18.66
CA LEU A 5 28.49 10.03 18.02
C LEU A 5 28.64 10.74 16.65
N SER A 6 28.48 9.99 15.56
CA SER A 6 27.96 10.49 14.28
C SER A 6 27.54 9.31 13.41
N PHE A 7 26.29 9.35 12.92
CA PHE A 7 25.72 8.43 11.95
C PHE A 7 26.69 8.16 10.80
N ASP A 8 27.09 6.89 10.64
CA ASP A 8 27.60 6.21 9.43
C ASP A 8 28.68 5.18 9.80
N CYS A 9 28.25 4.01 10.26
CA CYS A 9 29.06 2.79 10.16
C CYS A 9 28.55 1.99 8.95
N VAL A 10 29.15 2.26 7.78
CA VAL A 10 28.97 1.42 6.60
C VAL A 10 29.75 0.12 6.81
N VAL A 11 29.04 -0.97 7.09
CA VAL A 11 29.60 -2.32 7.07
C VAL A 11 29.64 -2.79 5.61
N PRO A 12 30.76 -3.30 5.07
CA PRO A 12 30.87 -3.64 3.66
C PRO A 12 29.93 -4.80 3.31
N LEU A 13 29.12 -4.59 2.26
CA LEU A 13 28.25 -5.58 1.65
C LEU A 13 29.05 -6.76 1.08
N PHE A 14 28.91 -7.93 1.71
CA PHE A 14 29.08 -9.21 1.03
C PHE A 14 27.75 -9.97 1.04
N THR A 15 27.33 -10.34 -0.17
CA THR A 15 26.06 -10.93 -0.58
C THR A 15 25.67 -12.21 0.15
N SER A 16 24.88 -12.08 1.21
CA SER A 16 23.91 -13.04 1.74
C SER A 16 23.14 -12.26 2.83
N PHE A 17 21.86 -12.53 3.08
CA PHE A 17 21.17 -11.99 4.25
C PHE A 17 21.90 -12.52 5.51
N ASN A 18 22.94 -11.80 5.95
CA ASN A 18 23.92 -12.34 6.87
C ASN A 18 23.33 -12.29 8.28
N LEU A 19 22.80 -13.43 8.70
CA LEU A 19 22.39 -13.77 10.06
C LEU A 19 23.32 -13.21 11.15
N ILE A 20 24.62 -13.14 10.84
CA ILE A 20 25.67 -12.58 11.68
C ILE A 20 25.41 -11.11 12.04
N VAL A 21 24.93 -10.29 11.09
CA VAL A 21 24.63 -8.87 11.33
C VAL A 21 23.44 -8.71 12.28
N ILE A 22 22.43 -9.59 12.16
CA ILE A 22 21.27 -9.59 13.07
C ILE A 22 21.70 -9.98 14.49
N ILE A 23 22.55 -10.99 14.61
CA ILE A 23 23.10 -11.44 15.89
C ILE A 23 23.94 -10.33 16.53
N ASP A 24 24.83 -9.69 15.77
CA ASP A 24 25.66 -8.59 16.26
C ASP A 24 24.80 -7.41 16.73
N ALA A 25 23.76 -7.04 15.97
CA ALA A 25 22.82 -5.99 16.34
C ALA A 25 22.05 -6.32 17.64
N LEU A 26 21.60 -7.57 17.81
CA LEU A 26 20.94 -8.03 19.05
C LEU A 26 21.87 -7.92 20.26
N ILE A 27 23.09 -8.43 20.14
CA ILE A 27 24.09 -8.37 21.21
C ILE A 27 24.44 -6.92 21.54
N ARG A 28 24.63 -6.08 20.52
CA ARG A 28 24.95 -4.68 20.69
C ARG A 28 23.83 -3.91 21.37
N GLY A 29 22.58 -4.11 20.95
CA GLY A 29 21.42 -3.49 21.61
C GLY A 29 21.32 -3.89 23.09
N PHE A 30 21.57 -5.15 23.40
CA PHE A 30 21.65 -5.61 24.80
C PHE A 30 22.79 -4.94 25.58
N LEU A 31 24.01 -4.91 25.04
CA LEU A 31 25.19 -4.33 25.71
C LEU A 31 25.09 -2.80 25.86
N GLU A 32 24.39 -2.13 24.95
CA GLU A 32 24.09 -0.70 25.02
C GLU A 32 22.90 -0.40 25.97
N GLY A 33 22.35 -1.41 26.65
CA GLY A 33 21.36 -1.24 27.72
C GLY A 33 19.95 -0.92 27.23
N GLN A 34 19.56 -1.38 26.03
CA GLN A 34 18.19 -1.20 25.54
C GLN A 34 17.21 -2.06 26.35
N ASP A 35 16.07 -1.47 26.74
CA ASP A 35 15.02 -2.16 27.49
C ASP A 35 14.21 -3.15 26.63
N ILE A 36 13.97 -2.76 25.36
CA ILE A 36 13.17 -3.52 24.40
C ILE A 36 13.92 -3.60 23.07
N LEU A 37 14.06 -4.81 22.54
CA LEU A 37 14.56 -5.06 21.19
C LEU A 37 13.39 -5.51 20.31
N THR A 38 13.16 -4.78 19.21
CA THR A 38 12.11 -5.12 18.23
C THR A 38 12.71 -5.31 16.84
N LEU A 39 12.37 -6.43 16.19
CA LEU A 39 12.95 -6.82 14.90
C LEU A 39 11.86 -7.25 13.92
N SER A 40 11.72 -6.49 12.85
CA SER A 40 10.90 -6.86 11.68
C SER A 40 11.76 -7.48 10.59
N LEU A 41 12.56 -8.48 10.99
CA LEU A 41 13.54 -9.14 10.13
C LEU A 41 13.62 -10.62 10.50
N GLY A 42 13.98 -11.43 9.53
CA GLY A 42 14.32 -12.82 9.76
C GLY A 42 14.24 -13.63 8.47
N ALA A 43 14.27 -14.94 8.62
CA ALA A 43 14.12 -15.89 7.53
C ALA A 43 13.42 -17.14 8.06
N SER A 44 12.69 -17.82 7.19
CA SER A 44 11.92 -19.04 7.49
C SER A 44 12.88 -20.14 7.98
N ARG A 45 13.01 -20.23 9.31
CA ARG A 45 13.93 -21.11 10.05
C ARG A 45 13.28 -21.48 11.37
N GLY A 46 12.18 -22.20 11.29
CA GLY A 46 11.21 -22.38 12.39
C GLY A 46 11.68 -23.11 13.65
N TRP A 47 12.95 -23.48 13.75
CA TRP A 47 13.53 -24.17 14.91
C TRP A 47 14.20 -23.24 15.94
N SER A 48 13.88 -23.46 17.23
CA SER A 48 14.44 -22.75 18.39
C SER A 48 15.97 -22.86 18.51
N GLU A 49 16.54 -23.89 17.89
CA GLU A 49 17.98 -24.17 17.88
C GLU A 49 18.74 -23.37 16.82
N SER A 50 18.03 -22.59 15.99
CA SER A 50 18.67 -21.68 15.05
C SER A 50 19.54 -20.66 15.81
N THR A 51 20.72 -20.36 15.27
CA THR A 51 21.74 -19.59 16.00
C THR A 51 21.24 -18.21 16.46
N SER A 52 20.44 -17.53 15.65
CA SER A 52 19.80 -16.27 16.00
C SER A 52 18.75 -16.44 17.10
N ALA A 53 17.95 -17.50 17.06
CA ALA A 53 16.94 -17.78 18.09
C ALA A 53 17.59 -18.07 19.45
N VAL A 54 18.69 -18.83 19.47
CA VAL A 54 19.45 -19.09 20.71
C VAL A 54 20.01 -17.80 21.30
N VAL A 55 20.55 -16.89 20.48
CA VAL A 55 21.04 -15.59 20.95
C VAL A 55 19.90 -14.73 21.50
N ALA A 56 18.79 -14.62 20.76
CA ALA A 56 17.61 -13.89 21.19
C ALA A 56 17.04 -14.44 22.51
N SER A 57 17.00 -15.77 22.65
CA SER A 57 16.52 -16.44 23.87
C SER A 57 17.40 -16.10 25.08
N ARG A 58 18.72 -16.07 24.90
CA ARG A 58 19.65 -15.71 26.00
C ARG A 58 19.49 -14.25 26.42
N ILE A 59 19.30 -13.35 25.47
CA ILE A 59 19.06 -11.94 25.77
C ILE A 59 17.73 -11.77 26.51
N ALA A 60 16.67 -12.46 26.05
CA ALA A 60 15.37 -12.45 26.71
C ALA A 60 15.44 -12.98 28.16
N ALA A 61 16.15 -14.09 28.37
CA ALA A 61 16.35 -14.68 29.70
C ALA A 61 17.13 -13.77 30.66
N LEU A 62 17.91 -12.82 30.16
CA LEU A 62 18.61 -11.81 30.97
C LEU A 62 17.72 -10.61 31.34
N GLY A 63 16.46 -10.61 30.93
CA GLY A 63 15.44 -9.64 31.33
C GLY A 63 15.13 -8.56 30.29
N THR A 64 15.78 -8.58 29.13
CA THR A 64 15.46 -7.66 28.02
C THR A 64 14.25 -8.17 27.23
N VAL A 65 13.26 -7.31 26.96
CA VAL A 65 12.10 -7.74 26.17
C VAL A 65 12.49 -7.83 24.70
N VAL A 66 12.30 -9.00 24.09
CA VAL A 66 12.61 -9.21 22.66
C VAL A 66 11.32 -9.53 21.90
N THR A 67 10.99 -8.71 20.90
CA THR A 67 9.81 -8.86 20.03
C THR A 67 10.23 -9.02 18.58
N ILE A 68 9.69 -10.02 17.88
CA ILE A 68 10.09 -10.34 16.51
C ILE A 68 8.88 -10.74 15.69
N ALA A 69 8.80 -10.27 14.44
CA ALA A 69 7.74 -10.67 13.53
C ALA A 69 7.80 -12.18 13.23
N ALA A 70 6.64 -12.86 13.29
CA ALA A 70 6.50 -14.29 13.03
C ALA A 70 6.84 -14.67 11.57
N GLY A 71 6.76 -13.71 10.65
CA GLY A 71 7.03 -13.88 9.22
C GLY A 71 5.76 -13.83 8.37
N ASN A 72 5.94 -13.85 7.04
CA ASN A 72 4.85 -13.74 6.07
C ASN A 72 4.71 -15.00 5.19
N ASP A 73 5.24 -16.13 5.67
CA ASP A 73 5.29 -17.41 4.95
C ASP A 73 4.29 -18.44 5.54
N GLY A 74 3.27 -17.99 6.27
CA GLY A 74 2.32 -18.87 6.96
C GLY A 74 1.60 -19.86 6.04
N THR A 75 1.40 -19.49 4.77
CA THR A 75 0.85 -20.37 3.73
C THR A 75 1.70 -21.60 3.43
N SER A 76 3.01 -21.56 3.74
CA SER A 76 3.92 -22.70 3.59
C SER A 76 3.81 -23.71 4.74
N GLY A 77 3.06 -23.37 5.80
CA GLY A 77 2.77 -24.22 6.94
C GLY A 77 3.50 -23.83 8.23
N SER A 78 3.15 -24.51 9.32
CA SER A 78 3.57 -24.17 10.70
C SER A 78 5.08 -24.13 10.94
N TRP A 79 5.88 -24.75 10.07
CA TRP A 79 7.34 -24.83 10.20
C TRP A 79 8.10 -23.68 9.52
N TYR A 80 7.39 -22.75 8.87
CA TYR A 80 7.96 -21.61 8.15
C TYR A 80 8.03 -20.32 8.98
N THR A 81 7.79 -20.40 10.30
CA THR A 81 7.99 -19.25 11.19
C THR A 81 9.43 -18.71 11.11
N SER A 82 9.55 -17.39 11.25
CA SER A 82 10.78 -16.63 11.08
C SER A 82 11.67 -16.73 12.32
N SER A 83 12.95 -17.03 12.12
CA SER A 83 13.99 -16.86 13.15
C SER A 83 14.56 -15.45 13.09
N PRO A 84 14.75 -14.74 14.23
CA PRO A 84 14.81 -15.25 15.62
C PRO A 84 13.50 -15.35 16.41
N GLY A 85 12.33 -15.13 15.78
CA GLY A 85 11.04 -15.02 16.48
C GLY A 85 10.50 -16.30 17.11
N ASN A 86 11.20 -17.40 16.92
CA ASN A 86 10.95 -18.71 17.51
C ASN A 86 11.91 -19.05 18.68
N GLY A 87 12.67 -18.05 19.16
CA GLY A 87 13.45 -18.19 20.39
C GLY A 87 12.57 -18.44 21.61
N ILE A 88 13.14 -19.12 22.61
CA ILE A 88 12.52 -19.28 23.92
C ILE A 88 12.51 -17.92 24.62
N ASP A 89 11.42 -17.60 25.31
CA ASP A 89 11.19 -16.31 25.99
C ASP A 89 11.13 -15.07 25.05
N VAL A 90 11.13 -15.29 23.72
CA VAL A 90 10.92 -14.24 22.72
C VAL A 90 9.43 -14.10 22.40
N ILE A 91 8.97 -12.86 22.26
CA ILE A 91 7.60 -12.57 21.84
C ILE A 91 7.52 -12.60 20.30
N SER A 92 6.98 -13.69 19.77
CA SER A 92 6.65 -13.82 18.35
C SER A 92 5.35 -13.09 18.03
N VAL A 93 5.36 -12.19 17.04
CA VAL A 93 4.23 -11.32 16.71
C VAL A 93 3.63 -11.70 15.35
N ALA A 94 2.40 -12.19 15.36
CA ALA A 94 1.59 -12.45 14.16
C ALA A 94 0.84 -11.19 13.69
N SER A 95 0.28 -11.22 12.49
CA SER A 95 -0.48 -10.10 11.90
C SER A 95 -2.00 -10.34 11.95
N ILE A 96 -2.75 -9.30 12.32
CA ILE A 96 -4.21 -9.26 12.17
C ILE A 96 -4.57 -8.08 11.26
N ASP A 97 -5.57 -8.28 10.41
CA ASP A 97 -6.04 -7.23 9.52
C ASP A 97 -6.88 -6.21 10.28
N ASN A 98 -6.56 -4.92 10.10
CA ASN A 98 -7.26 -3.87 10.82
C ASN A 98 -8.73 -3.80 10.39
N ILE A 99 -9.62 -3.45 11.32
CA ILE A 99 -11.06 -3.33 11.06
C ILE A 99 -11.42 -2.17 10.12
N VAL A 100 -10.49 -1.21 9.95
CA VAL A 100 -10.66 -0.03 9.12
C VAL A 100 -9.43 0.20 8.23
N ILE A 101 -9.67 0.73 7.04
CA ILE A 101 -8.64 1.20 6.12
C ILE A 101 -8.78 2.73 6.09
N PRO A 102 -7.78 3.48 6.57
CA PRO A 102 -7.81 4.94 6.47
C PRO A 102 -7.65 5.33 5.01
N LEU A 103 -8.72 5.81 4.39
CA LEU A 103 -8.77 6.23 3.00
C LEU A 103 -9.15 7.71 2.90
N GLN A 104 -9.04 8.28 1.72
CA GLN A 104 -9.36 9.69 1.48
C GLN A 104 -10.64 9.81 0.64
N ASN A 105 -11.37 10.89 0.88
CA ASN A 105 -12.56 11.24 0.13
C ASN A 105 -12.30 12.39 -0.85
N ALA A 106 -12.85 12.27 -2.05
CA ALA A 106 -12.93 13.35 -3.03
C ALA A 106 -14.34 13.96 -3.00
N ILE A 107 -14.42 15.29 -3.10
CA ILE A 107 -15.69 16.02 -3.13
C ILE A 107 -16.14 16.15 -4.58
N VAL A 108 -17.39 15.79 -4.86
CA VAL A 108 -18.03 15.94 -6.17
C VAL A 108 -18.78 17.27 -6.21
N GLY A 109 -18.48 18.09 -7.21
CA GLY A 109 -19.16 19.35 -7.50
C GLY A 109 -20.02 19.27 -8.76
N GLY A 110 -20.98 20.20 -8.88
CA GLY A 110 -21.86 20.32 -10.05
C GLY A 110 -23.05 19.35 -10.10
N VAL A 111 -23.03 18.28 -9.30
CA VAL A 111 -24.12 17.30 -9.13
C VAL A 111 -24.24 16.90 -7.67
N ARG A 112 -25.43 16.47 -7.24
CA ARG A 112 -25.66 15.97 -5.88
C ARG A 112 -25.12 14.54 -5.76
N HIS A 113 -24.00 14.38 -5.06
CA HIS A 113 -23.41 13.09 -4.75
C HIS A 113 -22.71 13.15 -3.39
N ALA A 114 -22.61 12.02 -2.69
CA ALA A 114 -21.77 11.94 -1.49
C ALA A 114 -20.28 12.07 -1.85
N PRO A 115 -19.39 12.40 -0.90
CA PRO A 115 -17.96 12.30 -1.15
C PRO A 115 -17.57 10.89 -1.61
N ILE A 116 -16.73 10.80 -2.62
CA ILE A 116 -16.28 9.51 -3.20
C ILE A 116 -15.01 9.09 -2.49
N THR A 117 -15.03 7.91 -1.86
CA THR A 117 -13.82 7.32 -1.28
C THR A 117 -12.93 6.77 -2.38
N TYR A 118 -11.65 7.14 -2.36
CA TYR A 118 -10.64 6.60 -3.27
C TYR A 118 -9.56 5.86 -2.48
N PHE A 119 -9.01 4.80 -3.07
CA PHE A 119 -8.07 3.90 -2.40
C PHE A 119 -6.66 4.50 -2.33
N GLN A 120 -6.49 5.49 -1.45
CA GLN A 120 -5.22 6.08 -1.03
C GLN A 120 -5.29 6.46 0.44
N THR A 121 -4.20 6.23 1.16
CA THR A 121 -4.07 6.60 2.58
C THR A 121 -3.78 8.09 2.75
N LEU A 122 -3.10 8.70 1.78
CA LEU A 122 -2.78 10.12 1.73
C LEU A 122 -3.54 10.81 0.60
N PRO A 123 -3.88 12.11 0.75
CA PRO A 123 -4.60 12.81 -0.29
C PRO A 123 -3.75 12.91 -1.56
N LEU A 124 -4.39 12.78 -2.72
CA LEU A 124 -3.71 13.07 -3.99
C LEU A 124 -3.26 14.53 -3.97
N ASN A 125 -2.01 14.79 -4.36
CA ASN A 125 -1.41 16.14 -4.37
C ASN A 125 -1.96 16.99 -5.53
N VAL A 126 -3.25 17.31 -5.45
CA VAL A 126 -4.04 18.03 -6.44
C VAL A 126 -4.85 19.09 -5.70
N THR A 127 -4.37 20.33 -5.73
CA THR A 127 -4.97 21.43 -4.97
C THR A 127 -6.10 22.15 -5.72
N LYS A 128 -6.20 21.92 -7.04
CA LYS A 128 -7.21 22.55 -7.89
C LYS A 128 -8.44 21.64 -8.02
N THR A 129 -9.61 22.26 -8.08
CA THR A 129 -10.83 21.60 -8.52
C THR A 129 -10.77 21.41 -10.04
N LEU A 130 -10.96 20.18 -10.50
CA LEU A 130 -10.80 19.81 -11.91
C LEU A 130 -12.11 19.20 -12.46
N PRO A 131 -12.53 19.53 -13.69
CA PRO A 131 -13.62 18.83 -14.37
C PRO A 131 -13.24 17.38 -14.67
N ILE A 132 -14.24 16.49 -14.77
CA ILE A 132 -14.00 15.10 -15.19
C ILE A 132 -14.00 14.95 -16.72
N TYR A 133 -13.33 13.92 -17.21
CA TYR A 133 -13.43 13.47 -18.61
C TYR A 133 -13.55 11.95 -18.65
N ALA A 134 -14.66 11.43 -19.18
CA ALA A 134 -14.84 9.99 -19.37
C ALA A 134 -14.50 9.59 -20.82
N LEU A 135 -13.69 8.54 -20.96
CA LEU A 135 -13.22 8.06 -22.27
C LEU A 135 -14.31 7.32 -23.06
N SER A 136 -15.18 6.60 -22.36
CA SER A 136 -16.22 5.75 -22.94
C SER A 136 -17.54 5.88 -22.20
N LYS A 137 -18.64 5.90 -22.94
CA LYS A 137 -20.01 5.83 -22.38
C LYS A 137 -20.37 4.42 -21.92
N ASN A 138 -19.71 3.40 -22.49
CA ASN A 138 -19.97 2.01 -22.12
C ASN A 138 -19.26 1.68 -20.81
N VAL A 139 -20.02 1.64 -19.72
CA VAL A 139 -19.52 1.30 -18.38
C VAL A 139 -19.23 -0.19 -18.17
N SER A 140 -19.38 -1.03 -19.20
CA SER A 140 -19.01 -2.45 -19.19
C SER A 140 -17.85 -2.76 -20.13
N ILE A 141 -17.17 -1.73 -20.66
CA ILE A 141 -16.04 -1.92 -21.58
C ILE A 141 -14.87 -2.65 -20.89
N PRO A 142 -14.36 -3.76 -21.45
CA PRO A 142 -13.30 -4.55 -20.82
C PRO A 142 -11.91 -3.95 -21.01
N ASP A 143 -11.70 -3.14 -22.04
CA ASP A 143 -10.39 -2.69 -22.52
C ASP A 143 -10.23 -1.15 -22.52
N ASP A 144 -10.90 -0.45 -21.60
CA ASP A 144 -10.85 1.01 -21.51
C ASP A 144 -9.41 1.54 -21.42
N ALA A 145 -9.01 2.45 -22.31
CA ALA A 145 -7.64 2.96 -22.42
C ALA A 145 -6.52 1.89 -22.57
N CYS A 146 -6.83 0.65 -22.97
CA CYS A 146 -5.79 -0.37 -23.16
C CYS A 146 -4.96 -0.15 -24.43
N ASN A 147 -5.58 0.45 -25.45
CA ASN A 147 -4.93 0.88 -26.68
C ASN A 147 -4.68 2.39 -26.68
N PRO A 148 -3.76 2.90 -27.52
CA PRO A 148 -3.57 4.33 -27.70
C PRO A 148 -4.89 5.04 -27.98
N LEU A 149 -5.12 6.17 -27.31
CA LEU A 149 -6.37 6.91 -27.47
C LEU A 149 -6.49 7.51 -28.89
N PRO A 150 -7.72 7.57 -29.45
CA PRO A 150 -7.95 8.12 -30.78
C PRO A 150 -7.28 9.48 -31.00
N PRO A 151 -6.77 9.78 -32.21
CA PRO A 151 -6.09 11.05 -32.51
C PRO A 151 -6.91 12.30 -32.15
N ASN A 152 -8.23 12.24 -32.34
CA ASN A 152 -9.20 13.30 -32.04
C ASN A 152 -9.52 13.48 -30.54
N THR A 153 -8.93 12.68 -29.64
CA THR A 153 -9.05 12.91 -28.20
C THR A 153 -8.45 14.28 -27.86
N PRO A 154 -9.18 15.15 -27.14
CA PRO A 154 -8.69 16.46 -26.75
C PRO A 154 -7.53 16.37 -25.77
N ASP A 155 -6.91 17.51 -25.46
CA ASP A 155 -5.95 17.60 -24.35
C ASP A 155 -6.64 17.27 -23.03
N LEU A 156 -6.11 16.25 -22.34
CA LEU A 156 -6.62 15.74 -21.08
C LEU A 156 -5.97 16.42 -19.86
N SER A 157 -5.00 17.33 -20.07
CA SER A 157 -4.29 18.03 -18.98
C SER A 157 -5.16 18.79 -17.97
N PRO A 158 -6.32 19.39 -18.33
CA PRO A 158 -7.16 20.09 -17.36
C PRO A 158 -8.19 19.20 -16.67
N TYR A 159 -8.25 17.90 -16.97
CA TYR A 159 -9.31 17.00 -16.51
C TYR A 159 -8.81 15.94 -15.51
N VAL A 160 -9.72 15.46 -14.67
CA VAL A 160 -9.60 14.14 -14.03
C VAL A 160 -10.16 13.10 -14.98
N VAL A 161 -9.29 12.25 -15.52
CA VAL A 161 -9.70 11.24 -16.50
C VAL A 161 -10.27 10.02 -15.78
N LEU A 162 -11.47 9.60 -16.17
CA LEU A 162 -12.12 8.40 -15.66
C LEU A 162 -11.81 7.22 -16.57
N ILE A 163 -11.28 6.15 -15.99
CA ILE A 163 -10.94 4.92 -16.71
C ILE A 163 -11.54 3.73 -16.00
N ARG A 164 -12.14 2.80 -16.73
CA ARG A 164 -12.61 1.53 -16.16
C ARG A 164 -11.46 0.56 -15.92
N ARG A 165 -11.47 -0.13 -14.77
CA ARG A 165 -10.64 -1.33 -14.55
C ARG A 165 -10.97 -2.39 -15.62
N GLY A 166 -9.93 -3.03 -16.16
CA GLY A 166 -10.08 -3.89 -17.33
C GLY A 166 -9.00 -4.96 -17.44
N THR A 167 -8.84 -5.47 -18.65
CA THR A 167 -7.97 -6.61 -18.96
C THR A 167 -6.47 -6.27 -19.00
N CYS A 168 -6.12 -5.04 -19.37
CA CYS A 168 -4.73 -4.57 -19.38
C CYS A 168 -4.30 -3.98 -18.03
N THR A 169 -2.98 -3.84 -17.84
CA THR A 169 -2.40 -3.28 -16.61
C THR A 169 -2.81 -1.83 -16.38
N PHE A 170 -2.86 -1.40 -15.11
CA PHE A 170 -3.13 0.00 -14.76
C PHE A 170 -2.10 0.95 -15.40
N VAL A 171 -0.82 0.58 -15.37
CA VAL A 171 0.26 1.38 -15.98
C VAL A 171 0.05 1.59 -17.48
N THR A 172 -0.39 0.57 -18.22
CA THR A 172 -0.72 0.71 -19.65
C THR A 172 -1.82 1.75 -19.89
N LYS A 173 -2.91 1.68 -19.10
CA LYS A 173 -4.01 2.66 -19.19
C LYS A 173 -3.53 4.07 -18.92
N LEU A 174 -2.75 4.24 -17.85
CA LEU A 174 -2.21 5.52 -17.40
C LEU A 174 -1.24 6.12 -18.43
N ALA A 175 -0.40 5.30 -19.05
CA ALA A 175 0.50 5.74 -20.11
C ALA A 175 -0.26 6.24 -21.35
N ASN A 176 -1.33 5.56 -21.75
CA ASN A 176 -2.14 5.94 -22.91
C ASN A 176 -2.89 7.27 -22.70
N ILE A 177 -3.42 7.54 -21.50
CA ILE A 177 -4.04 8.84 -21.19
C ILE A 177 -2.98 9.94 -21.02
N ALA A 178 -1.81 9.61 -20.47
CA ALA A 178 -0.71 10.56 -20.29
C ALA A 178 -0.15 11.03 -21.64
N ALA A 179 -0.16 10.17 -22.66
CA ALA A 179 0.18 10.55 -24.04
C ALA A 179 -0.77 11.62 -24.63
N LYS A 180 -1.95 11.82 -24.03
CA LYS A 180 -2.90 12.90 -24.33
C LYS A 180 -2.87 14.03 -23.30
N GLY A 181 -1.83 14.11 -22.48
CA GLY A 181 -1.61 15.18 -21.51
C GLY A 181 -2.23 14.98 -20.14
N ALA A 182 -2.93 13.86 -19.90
CA ALA A 182 -3.58 13.60 -18.62
C ALA A 182 -2.57 13.58 -17.45
N ARG A 183 -2.90 14.29 -16.37
CA ARG A 183 -2.05 14.40 -15.17
C ARG A 183 -2.66 13.74 -13.94
N VAL A 184 -3.98 13.62 -13.91
CA VAL A 184 -4.74 13.04 -12.80
C VAL A 184 -5.82 12.14 -13.38
N SER A 185 -6.02 10.98 -12.77
CA SER A 185 -7.07 10.06 -13.17
C SER A 185 -7.70 9.36 -11.97
N LEU A 186 -8.90 8.86 -12.17
CA LEU A 186 -9.54 7.90 -11.27
C LEU A 186 -9.86 6.65 -12.07
N ILE A 187 -9.40 5.51 -11.57
CA ILE A 187 -9.78 4.22 -12.11
C ILE A 187 -10.98 3.74 -11.30
N TYR A 188 -12.09 3.37 -11.94
CA TYR A 188 -13.20 2.78 -11.21
C TYR A 188 -13.18 1.26 -11.36
N ASP A 189 -13.49 0.57 -10.26
CA ASP A 189 -13.49 -0.88 -10.22
C ASP A 189 -14.53 -1.47 -11.18
N ASN A 190 -14.34 -2.73 -11.54
CA ASN A 190 -15.23 -3.50 -12.43
C ASN A 190 -15.94 -4.65 -11.70
N GLY A 191 -15.97 -4.64 -10.36
CA GLY A 191 -16.52 -5.68 -9.51
C GLY A 191 -15.48 -6.69 -9.01
N ASN A 192 -14.21 -6.52 -9.37
CA ASN A 192 -13.11 -7.42 -8.95
C ASN A 192 -12.37 -6.91 -7.71
N GLY A 193 -12.98 -6.02 -6.94
CA GLY A 193 -12.53 -5.63 -5.61
C GLY A 193 -11.93 -4.23 -5.56
N PHE A 194 -12.15 -3.58 -4.42
CA PHE A 194 -11.67 -2.25 -4.12
C PHE A 194 -10.39 -2.34 -3.29
N ALA A 195 -9.25 -2.19 -3.95
CA ALA A 195 -7.92 -2.32 -3.35
C ALA A 195 -6.93 -1.31 -3.93
N GLY A 196 -5.76 -1.17 -3.29
CA GLY A 196 -4.68 -0.33 -3.78
C GLY A 196 -4.19 -0.82 -5.14
N ILE A 197 -3.86 0.13 -6.02
CA ILE A 197 -3.40 -0.17 -7.39
C ILE A 197 -1.96 0.28 -7.59
N ALA A 198 -1.20 -0.50 -8.36
CA ALA A 198 0.13 -0.12 -8.80
C ALA A 198 0.03 0.95 -9.91
N SER A 199 0.30 2.20 -9.54
CA SER A 199 0.20 3.37 -10.43
C SER A 199 1.52 3.80 -11.07
N GLY A 200 2.66 3.29 -10.60
CA GLY A 200 3.97 3.79 -11.01
C GLY A 200 4.13 5.28 -10.67
N ASN A 201 4.58 6.09 -11.64
CA ASN A 201 4.78 7.54 -11.46
C ASN A 201 3.54 8.38 -11.79
N TYR A 202 2.38 7.76 -12.01
CA TYR A 202 1.15 8.46 -12.40
C TYR A 202 0.28 8.78 -11.17
N THR A 203 -0.29 9.98 -11.11
CA THR A 203 -1.25 10.37 -10.08
C THR A 203 -2.61 9.76 -10.39
N THR A 204 -2.96 8.70 -9.67
CA THR A 204 -4.24 8.01 -9.84
C THR A 204 -4.68 7.35 -8.54
N ALA A 205 -5.97 7.04 -8.44
CA ALA A 205 -6.52 6.23 -7.38
C ALA A 205 -7.66 5.35 -7.91
N LEU A 206 -7.91 4.23 -7.23
CA LEU A 206 -9.09 3.41 -7.49
C LEU A 206 -10.29 3.99 -6.75
N ILE A 207 -11.47 3.98 -7.36
CA ILE A 207 -12.78 4.27 -6.74
C ILE A 207 -13.73 3.09 -6.94
N GLN A 208 -14.82 3.04 -6.18
CA GLN A 208 -15.81 1.97 -6.32
C GLN A 208 -16.52 2.04 -7.68
N ALA A 209 -16.99 0.88 -8.16
CA ALA A 209 -17.65 0.77 -9.47
C ALA A 209 -18.85 1.72 -9.58
N ALA A 210 -19.74 1.73 -8.58
CA ALA A 210 -20.95 2.56 -8.58
C ALA A 210 -20.66 4.07 -8.71
N ASP A 211 -19.62 4.56 -8.03
CA ASP A 211 -19.21 5.97 -8.11
C ASP A 211 -18.68 6.32 -9.51
N GLY A 212 -17.84 5.44 -10.08
CA GLY A 212 -17.33 5.62 -11.44
C GLY A 212 -18.42 5.61 -12.49
N GLU A 213 -19.33 4.65 -12.42
CA GLU A 213 -20.49 4.53 -13.31
C GLU A 213 -21.40 5.76 -13.22
N PHE A 214 -21.64 6.26 -12.01
CA PHE A 214 -22.36 7.50 -11.78
C PHE A 214 -21.68 8.68 -12.47
N LEU A 215 -20.38 8.89 -12.24
CA LEU A 215 -19.63 10.01 -12.85
C LEU A 215 -19.63 9.94 -14.38
N VAL A 216 -19.46 8.74 -14.96
CA VAL A 216 -19.56 8.52 -16.41
C VAL A 216 -20.95 8.91 -16.92
N SER A 217 -22.02 8.48 -16.22
CA SER A 217 -23.39 8.80 -16.61
C SER A 217 -23.66 10.31 -16.63
N GLN A 218 -23.18 11.03 -15.62
CA GLN A 218 -23.37 12.49 -15.50
C GLN A 218 -22.57 13.24 -16.57
N PHE A 219 -21.35 12.81 -16.87
CA PHE A 219 -20.53 13.39 -17.93
C PHE A 219 -21.24 13.30 -19.29
N PHE A 220 -21.72 12.11 -19.67
CA PHE A 220 -22.42 11.93 -20.95
C PHE A 220 -23.84 12.51 -20.97
N ALA A 221 -24.42 12.83 -19.81
CA ALA A 221 -25.64 13.63 -19.70
C ALA A 221 -25.40 15.15 -19.86
N GLY A 222 -24.14 15.58 -20.01
CA GLY A 222 -23.76 16.99 -20.18
C GLY A 222 -23.67 17.78 -18.88
N ALA A 223 -23.68 17.11 -17.72
CA ALA A 223 -23.49 17.78 -16.44
C ALA A 223 -22.04 18.25 -16.26
N LYS A 224 -21.86 19.45 -15.70
CA LYS A 224 -20.54 20.02 -15.42
C LYS A 224 -20.00 19.49 -14.09
N VAL A 225 -19.64 18.21 -14.07
CA VAL A 225 -19.12 17.56 -12.86
C VAL A 225 -17.66 17.95 -12.63
N THR A 226 -17.34 18.29 -11.38
CA THR A 226 -15.96 18.59 -10.94
C THR A 226 -15.58 17.74 -9.74
N ILE A 227 -14.28 17.53 -9.55
CA ILE A 227 -13.71 16.79 -8.42
C ILE A 227 -12.69 17.67 -7.70
N THR A 228 -12.79 17.68 -6.38
CA THR A 228 -11.82 18.32 -5.49
C THR A 228 -11.22 17.28 -4.56
N PHE A 229 -9.91 17.32 -4.36
CA PHE A 229 -9.18 16.46 -3.42
C PHE A 229 -8.75 17.29 -2.21
N PRO A 230 -9.50 17.29 -1.09
CA PRO A 230 -9.11 18.07 0.08
C PRO A 230 -7.80 17.53 0.65
N GLN A 231 -6.89 18.44 0.99
CA GLN A 231 -5.57 18.08 1.54
C GLN A 231 -5.62 17.83 3.06
N THR A 232 -6.71 18.23 3.72
CA THR A 232 -6.96 18.03 5.15
C THR A 232 -8.44 17.69 5.39
N GLY A 233 -8.73 16.94 6.45
CA GLY A 233 -10.11 16.66 6.90
C GLY A 233 -10.93 15.72 6.01
N ALA A 234 -10.35 15.13 4.97
CA ALA A 234 -11.03 14.18 4.07
C ALA A 234 -10.73 12.70 4.37
N SER A 235 -9.99 12.40 5.43
CA SER A 235 -9.74 11.04 5.87
C SER A 235 -11.06 10.38 6.31
N THR A 236 -11.28 9.15 5.88
CA THR A 236 -12.42 8.33 6.24
C THR A 236 -11.97 6.94 6.66
N GLN A 237 -12.69 6.35 7.60
CA GLN A 237 -12.46 4.98 8.05
C GLN A 237 -13.30 4.04 7.19
N PHE A 238 -12.70 3.50 6.13
CA PHE A 238 -13.37 2.56 5.25
C PHE A 238 -13.36 1.15 5.89
N PRO A 239 -14.50 0.44 5.98
CA PRO A 239 -14.53 -0.88 6.61
C PRO A 239 -13.69 -1.88 5.81
N ASN A 240 -12.83 -2.63 6.51
CA ASN A 240 -12.07 -3.72 5.89
C ASN A 240 -12.91 -5.02 5.94
N PRO A 241 -13.21 -5.68 4.80
CA PRO A 241 -13.93 -6.95 4.80
C PRO A 241 -13.26 -8.06 5.64
N ASP A 242 -11.93 -8.06 5.70
CA ASP A 242 -11.14 -9.03 6.46
C ASP A 242 -10.79 -8.54 7.88
N GLY A 243 -11.39 -7.42 8.30
CA GLY A 243 -11.12 -6.76 9.56
C GLY A 243 -11.29 -7.65 10.79
N GLY A 244 -10.25 -7.73 11.62
CA GLY A 244 -10.22 -8.55 12.82
C GLY A 244 -9.88 -10.03 12.58
N LEU A 245 -9.65 -10.44 11.33
CA LEU A 245 -9.15 -11.75 10.99
C LEU A 245 -7.61 -11.77 10.99
N VAL A 246 -7.06 -12.97 11.12
CA VAL A 246 -5.61 -13.22 10.97
C VAL A 246 -5.23 -12.98 9.52
N SER A 247 -4.19 -12.15 9.27
CA SER A 247 -3.76 -11.83 7.90
C SER A 247 -3.37 -13.10 7.15
N SER A 248 -3.76 -13.23 5.88
CA SER A 248 -3.59 -14.49 5.12
C SER A 248 -2.15 -14.98 4.96
N PHE A 249 -1.16 -14.12 5.18
CA PHE A 249 0.27 -14.43 5.05
C PHE A 249 0.93 -14.86 6.36
N THR A 250 0.30 -14.64 7.51
CA THR A 250 0.95 -14.87 8.82
C THR A 250 0.86 -16.32 9.28
#